data_AF-A0A369TBP3-F1
#
_entry.id   AF-A0A369TBP3-F1
#
_cell.length_a   1.000
_cell.length_b   1.000
_cell.length_c   1.000
_cell.angle_alpha   90.00
_cell.angle_beta   90.00
_cell.angle_gamma   90.00
#
_symmetry.space_group_name_H-M   'P 1'
#
loop_
_entity.id
_entity.type
_entity.pdbx_description
1 polymer ?
#
loop_
_entity_poly.entity_id
_entity_poly.type
_entity_poly.pdbx_seq_one_letter_code
_entity_poly.pdbx_strand_id
1 'polypeptide(L)'
;MFSFFRKRRDRDGTKSETEASPAVETGPPFFLPGVESPEAAARRMDEVRQRLASALKGEIEPQAYAALEYEHDGTHYRSNVGEPDPRAGETVACILRQPGKHCYLICTAKRGYAGGLPLVVAEREARRVVAFRAR
;
A
#
# COMPACT_ATOMS: atom_id res chain seq x y z
N MET A 1 -33.06 51.75 -7.30
CA MET A 1 -33.17 52.60 -6.10
C MET A 1 -33.17 51.67 -4.89
N PHE A 2 -32.14 51.80 -4.03
CA PHE A 2 -31.89 51.15 -2.71
C PHE A 2 -31.87 49.61 -2.65
N SER A 3 -30.70 48.95 -2.51
CA SER A 3 -29.77 48.81 -1.36
C SER A 3 -30.29 48.01 -0.14
N PHE A 4 -29.59 46.89 0.08
CA PHE A 4 -29.15 46.30 1.36
C PHE A 4 -30.20 45.78 2.38
N PHE A 5 -30.17 44.46 2.63
CA PHE A 5 -29.73 43.98 3.95
C PHE A 5 -29.15 42.55 3.91
N ARG A 6 -28.11 42.38 4.70
CA ARG A 6 -27.18 41.26 4.83
C ARG A 6 -27.71 40.30 5.90
N LYS A 7 -27.71 38.98 5.66
CA LYS A 7 -27.71 38.00 6.75
C LYS A 7 -26.64 36.95 6.50
N ARG A 8 -25.49 37.17 7.16
CA ARG A 8 -24.47 36.16 7.36
C ARG A 8 -25.11 34.93 7.99
N ARG A 9 -24.84 33.76 7.42
CA ARG A 9 -24.92 32.50 8.14
C ARG A 9 -23.55 31.85 8.02
N ASP A 10 -22.68 32.22 8.96
CA ASP A 10 -21.61 31.35 9.39
C ASP A 10 -22.26 30.03 9.84
N ARG A 11 -21.84 28.91 9.24
CA ARG A 11 -21.93 27.61 9.91
C ARG A 11 -20.85 26.68 9.39
N ASP A 12 -19.88 26.50 10.28
CA ASP A 12 -19.14 25.27 10.56
C ASP A 12 -18.43 24.59 9.39
N GLY A 13 -17.15 24.92 9.30
CA GLY A 13 -16.15 23.94 9.71
C GLY A 13 -16.29 22.58 9.04
N THR A 14 -15.96 22.51 7.77
CA THR A 14 -15.51 21.27 7.14
C THR A 14 -14.35 20.76 8.00
N LYS A 15 -14.65 19.79 8.88
CA LYS A 15 -13.63 18.97 9.50
C LYS A 15 -12.82 18.40 8.34
N SER A 16 -11.60 18.88 8.17
CA SER A 16 -10.56 18.11 7.56
C SER A 16 -10.51 16.83 8.37
N GLU A 17 -11.17 15.78 7.87
CA GLU A 17 -10.80 14.43 8.24
C GLU A 17 -9.35 14.31 7.79
N THR A 18 -8.45 14.61 8.71
CA THR A 18 -7.11 14.09 8.69
C THR A 18 -7.31 12.57 8.69
N GLU A 19 -7.51 11.99 7.51
CA GLU A 19 -7.45 10.55 7.26
C GLU A 19 -6.05 10.16 7.70
N ALA A 20 -5.91 9.82 8.97
CA ALA A 20 -4.65 9.43 9.54
C ALA A 20 -4.25 8.14 8.84
N SER A 21 -3.10 8.16 8.16
CA SER A 21 -2.41 6.97 7.71
C SER A 21 -2.43 5.92 8.81
N PRO A 22 -2.80 4.66 8.53
CA PRO A 22 -2.82 3.63 9.55
C PRO A 22 -1.44 3.49 10.18
N ALA A 23 -1.40 3.29 11.49
CA ALA A 23 -0.15 3.05 12.19
C ALA A 23 0.55 1.81 11.61
N VAL A 24 1.84 1.93 11.35
CA VAL A 24 2.67 0.82 10.85
C VAL A 24 3.24 0.06 12.03
N GLU A 25 2.88 -1.22 12.15
CA GLU A 25 3.41 -2.13 13.17
C GLU A 25 4.71 -2.77 12.71
N THR A 26 5.64 -2.99 13.65
CA THR A 26 6.88 -3.75 13.39
C THR A 26 6.57 -5.25 13.40
N GLY A 27 6.91 -5.93 12.31
CA GLY A 27 6.62 -7.34 12.12
C GLY A 27 7.85 -8.26 12.10
N PRO A 28 7.76 -9.40 11.36
CA PRO A 28 8.80 -10.41 11.32
C PRO A 28 10.08 -9.92 10.61
N PRO A 29 11.19 -10.69 10.69
CA PRO A 29 12.36 -10.48 9.82
C PRO A 29 11.98 -10.40 8.35
N PHE A 30 12.64 -9.52 7.61
CA PHE A 30 12.52 -9.49 6.16
C PHE A 30 12.86 -10.86 5.53
N PHE A 31 12.00 -11.29 4.62
CA PHE A 31 12.21 -12.42 3.71
C PHE A 31 11.47 -12.16 2.39
N LEU A 32 11.89 -12.86 1.32
CA LEU A 32 11.25 -12.81 0.01
C LEU A 32 10.97 -14.26 -0.44
N PRO A 33 9.70 -14.64 -0.73
CA PRO A 33 9.36 -16.02 -1.10
C PRO A 33 10.15 -16.50 -2.32
N GLY A 34 10.71 -17.72 -2.23
CA GLY A 34 11.49 -18.34 -3.30
C GLY A 34 12.90 -17.79 -3.49
N VAL A 35 13.41 -16.99 -2.55
CA VAL A 35 14.78 -16.45 -2.60
C VAL A 35 15.52 -16.77 -1.30
N GLU A 36 16.62 -17.52 -1.42
CA GLU A 36 17.34 -18.07 -0.26
C GLU A 36 18.44 -17.13 0.27
N SER A 37 19.00 -16.27 -0.60
CA SER A 37 20.07 -15.34 -0.23
C SER A 37 19.55 -13.93 0.05
N PRO A 38 19.96 -13.29 1.16
CA PRO A 38 19.63 -11.88 1.44
C PRO A 38 20.04 -10.92 0.32
N GLU A 39 21.19 -11.15 -0.31
CA GLU A 39 21.66 -10.32 -1.42
C GLU A 39 20.78 -10.47 -2.67
N ALA A 40 20.37 -11.70 -2.97
CA ALA A 40 19.46 -11.96 -4.07
C ALA A 40 18.08 -11.34 -3.80
N ALA A 41 17.61 -11.37 -2.56
CA ALA A 41 16.35 -10.74 -2.17
C ALA A 41 16.41 -9.21 -2.32
N ALA A 42 17.51 -8.58 -1.89
CA ALA A 42 17.71 -7.14 -2.05
C ALA A 42 17.74 -6.73 -3.53
N ARG A 43 18.55 -7.41 -4.37
CA ARG A 43 18.60 -7.16 -5.82
C ARG A 43 17.23 -7.30 -6.46
N ARG A 44 16.51 -8.35 -6.09
CA ARG A 44 15.19 -8.62 -6.65
C ARG A 44 14.16 -7.56 -6.26
N MET A 45 14.20 -7.08 -5.01
CA MET A 45 13.36 -5.98 -4.56
C MET A 45 13.68 -4.68 -5.30
N ASP A 46 14.96 -4.39 -5.56
CA ASP A 46 15.37 -3.21 -6.33
C ASP A 46 14.83 -3.26 -7.77
N GLU A 47 14.96 -4.40 -8.44
CA GLU A 47 14.39 -4.61 -9.78
C GLU A 47 12.87 -4.40 -9.80
N VAL A 48 12.15 -4.98 -8.83
CA VAL A 48 10.69 -4.84 -8.71
C VAL A 48 10.31 -3.37 -8.49
N ARG A 49 10.99 -2.67 -7.58
CA ARG A 49 10.73 -1.24 -7.30
C ARG A 49 10.99 -0.38 -8.53
N GLN A 50 12.12 -0.56 -9.21
CA GLN A 50 12.44 0.21 -10.42
C GLN A 50 11.40 -0.01 -11.52
N ARG A 51 11.01 -1.27 -11.75
CA ARG A 51 10.00 -1.61 -12.75
C ARG A 51 8.65 -0.98 -12.40
N LEU A 52 8.20 -1.11 -11.16
CA LEU A 52 6.94 -0.54 -10.70
C LEU A 52 6.96 0.98 -10.74
N ALA A 53 8.08 1.61 -10.37
CA ALA A 53 8.22 3.06 -10.40
C ALA A 53 8.06 3.62 -11.82
N SER A 54 8.67 2.94 -12.79
CA SER A 54 8.53 3.26 -14.21
C SER A 54 7.09 3.03 -14.71
N ALA A 55 6.52 1.86 -14.42
CA ALA A 55 5.18 1.49 -14.89
C ALA A 55 4.06 2.37 -14.29
N LEU A 56 4.17 2.70 -13.01
CA LEU A 56 3.17 3.48 -12.27
C LEU A 56 3.45 4.98 -12.27
N LYS A 57 4.56 5.41 -12.89
CA LYS A 57 5.00 6.82 -12.96
C LYS A 57 5.06 7.49 -11.59
N GLY A 58 5.81 6.90 -10.66
CA GLY A 58 6.04 7.50 -9.35
C GLY A 58 6.96 6.65 -8.48
N GLU A 59 7.46 7.22 -7.40
CA GLU A 59 8.41 6.57 -6.51
C GLU A 59 7.76 5.44 -5.70
N ILE A 60 8.50 4.35 -5.50
CA ILE A 60 8.11 3.23 -4.63
C ILE A 60 9.01 3.27 -3.39
N GLU A 61 8.39 3.29 -2.22
CA GLU A 61 9.09 3.33 -0.93
C GLU A 61 10.04 2.13 -0.79
N PRO A 62 11.26 2.30 -0.23
CA PRO A 62 12.16 1.19 0.04
C PRO A 62 11.61 0.20 1.09
N GLN A 63 10.76 0.65 2.00
CA GLN A 63 10.17 -0.18 3.04
C GLN A 63 9.27 -1.26 2.42
N ALA A 64 9.54 -2.51 2.79
CA ALA A 64 8.71 -3.65 2.46
C ALA A 64 7.77 -4.00 3.62
N TYR A 65 6.57 -4.45 3.30
CA TYR A 65 5.55 -4.82 4.28
C TYR A 65 5.33 -6.33 4.30
N ALA A 66 5.20 -6.89 5.50
CA ALA A 66 4.95 -8.30 5.74
C ALA A 66 3.48 -8.65 5.57
N ALA A 67 2.58 -7.75 5.96
CA ALA A 67 1.14 -7.96 5.87
C ALA A 67 0.37 -6.65 5.71
N LEU A 68 -0.80 -6.75 5.08
CA LEU A 68 -1.79 -5.68 4.94
C LEU A 68 -3.19 -6.24 5.20
N GLU A 69 -3.89 -5.65 6.16
CA GLU A 69 -5.33 -5.86 6.36
C GLU A 69 -6.06 -4.61 5.85
N TYR A 70 -7.07 -4.82 5.00
CA TYR A 70 -7.76 -3.73 4.33
C TYR A 70 -9.23 -4.06 4.05
N GLU A 71 -10.02 -3.03 3.81
CA GLU A 71 -11.43 -3.14 3.43
C GLU A 71 -11.61 -2.67 2.00
N HIS A 72 -12.21 -3.52 1.16
CA HIS A 72 -12.50 -3.17 -0.23
C HIS A 72 -13.89 -3.68 -0.58
N ASP A 73 -14.73 -2.81 -1.14
CA ASP A 73 -16.14 -3.10 -1.45
C ASP A 73 -16.92 -3.72 -0.27
N GLY A 74 -16.68 -3.21 0.95
CA GLY A 74 -17.32 -3.67 2.18
C GLY A 74 -16.87 -5.05 2.66
N THR A 75 -15.85 -5.64 2.04
CA THR A 75 -15.27 -6.94 2.44
C THR A 75 -13.89 -6.72 3.06
N HIS A 76 -13.64 -7.39 4.20
CA HIS A 76 -12.32 -7.39 4.83
C HIS A 76 -11.41 -8.43 4.21
N TYR A 77 -10.20 -8.01 3.85
CA TYR A 77 -9.17 -8.83 3.26
C TYR A 77 -7.89 -8.74 4.08
N ARG A 78 -7.11 -9.82 4.03
CA ARG A 78 -5.76 -9.87 4.57
C ARG A 78 -4.82 -10.51 3.58
N SER A 79 -3.73 -9.82 3.30
CA SER A 79 -2.68 -10.29 2.39
C SER A 79 -1.37 -10.36 3.16
N ASN A 80 -0.81 -11.56 3.31
CA ASN A 80 0.47 -11.81 3.96
C ASN A 80 1.49 -12.24 2.91
N VAL A 81 2.71 -11.71 2.97
CA VAL A 81 3.81 -12.18 2.13
C VAL A 81 4.05 -13.68 2.39
N GLY A 82 4.16 -14.48 1.32
CA GLY A 82 4.31 -15.93 1.39
C GLY A 82 3.01 -16.72 1.43
N GLU A 83 1.86 -16.08 1.61
CA GLU A 83 0.54 -16.72 1.58
C GLU A 83 -0.23 -16.34 0.29
N PRO A 84 -1.23 -17.15 -0.12
CA PRO A 84 -2.13 -16.77 -1.21
C PRO A 84 -2.93 -15.50 -0.87
N ASP A 85 -2.96 -14.54 -1.80
CA ASP A 85 -3.84 -13.38 -1.70
C ASP A 85 -5.30 -13.80 -1.90
N PRO A 86 -6.25 -13.38 -1.05
CA PRO A 86 -7.65 -13.82 -1.13
C PRO A 86 -8.40 -13.31 -2.38
N ARG A 87 -7.91 -12.26 -3.05
CA ARG A 87 -8.55 -11.69 -4.25
C ARG A 87 -7.94 -12.24 -5.55
N ALA A 88 -6.63 -12.50 -5.56
CA ALA A 88 -5.94 -13.01 -6.74
C ALA A 88 -5.77 -14.55 -6.75
N GLY A 89 -5.83 -15.22 -5.60
CA GLY A 89 -5.55 -16.65 -5.47
C GLY A 89 -4.09 -17.03 -5.72
N GLU A 90 -3.17 -16.06 -5.72
CA GLU A 90 -1.74 -16.26 -5.98
C GLU A 90 -0.92 -15.88 -4.75
N THR A 91 0.21 -16.55 -4.54
CA THR A 91 1.12 -16.20 -3.44
C THR A 91 1.61 -14.76 -3.57
N VAL A 92 1.46 -14.00 -2.49
CA VAL A 92 2.01 -12.66 -2.34
C VAL A 92 3.53 -12.76 -2.26
N ALA A 93 4.21 -12.22 -3.26
CA ALA A 93 5.66 -12.15 -3.31
C ALA A 93 6.20 -10.99 -2.47
N CYS A 94 5.60 -9.80 -2.56
CA CYS A 94 5.98 -8.65 -1.74
C CYS A 94 4.83 -7.65 -1.64
N ILE A 95 4.85 -6.81 -0.59
CA ILE A 95 3.96 -5.67 -0.43
C ILE A 95 4.82 -4.42 -0.33
N LEU A 96 4.50 -3.42 -1.16
CA LEU A 96 5.23 -2.16 -1.31
C LEU A 96 4.27 -0.98 -1.13
N ARG A 97 4.81 0.23 -1.01
CA ARG A 97 4.01 1.46 -0.92
C ARG A 97 4.44 2.49 -1.96
N GLN A 98 3.46 3.18 -2.54
CA GLN A 98 3.66 4.34 -3.40
C GLN A 98 3.12 5.58 -2.68
N PRO A 99 3.97 6.31 -1.91
CA PRO A 99 3.51 7.39 -1.04
C PRO A 99 2.85 8.53 -1.83
N GLY A 100 3.37 8.88 -3.00
CA GLY A 100 2.81 9.95 -3.84
C GLY A 100 1.41 9.67 -4.39
N LYS A 101 0.90 8.43 -4.28
CA LYS A 101 -0.47 8.05 -4.64
C LYS A 101 -1.28 7.52 -3.46
N HIS A 102 -0.72 7.57 -2.24
CA HIS A 102 -1.35 7.07 -1.01
C HIS A 102 -1.91 5.66 -1.19
N CYS A 103 -1.08 4.73 -1.70
CA CYS A 103 -1.52 3.35 -1.92
C CYS A 103 -0.43 2.31 -1.61
N TYR A 104 -0.91 1.14 -1.21
CA TYR A 104 -0.13 -0.09 -1.09
C TYR A 104 -0.26 -0.92 -2.37
N LEU A 105 0.81 -1.63 -2.70
CA LEU A 105 0.96 -2.45 -3.90
C LEU A 105 1.20 -3.89 -3.46
N ILE A 106 0.18 -4.73 -3.55
CA ILE A 106 0.31 -6.16 -3.29
C ILE A 106 0.77 -6.81 -4.59
N CYS A 107 1.96 -7.40 -4.54
CA CYS A 107 2.59 -8.03 -5.69
C CYS A 107 2.55 -9.56 -5.56
N THR A 108 2.06 -10.23 -6.59
CA THR A 108 2.11 -11.68 -6.79
C THR A 108 2.99 -11.99 -8.00
N ALA A 109 3.28 -13.27 -8.26
CA ALA A 109 4.09 -13.67 -9.41
C ALA A 109 3.60 -13.04 -10.73
N LYS A 110 2.28 -13.05 -10.98
CA LYS A 110 1.69 -12.52 -12.22
C LYS A 110 1.27 -11.05 -12.12
N ARG A 111 1.34 -10.43 -10.95
CA ARG A 111 0.89 -9.05 -10.69
C ARG A 111 1.95 -8.28 -9.92
N GLY A 112 2.63 -7.32 -10.56
CA GLY A 112 3.56 -6.43 -9.87
C GLY A 112 4.90 -7.05 -9.44
N TYR A 113 5.06 -8.38 -9.36
CA TYR A 113 6.37 -9.00 -9.14
C TYR A 113 7.12 -9.27 -10.45
N ALA A 114 6.77 -10.32 -11.20
CA ALA A 114 7.43 -10.66 -12.47
C ALA A 114 6.70 -10.11 -13.70
N GLY A 115 5.41 -9.81 -13.59
CA GLY A 115 4.59 -9.29 -14.69
C GLY A 115 3.38 -8.52 -14.21
N GLY A 116 2.64 -7.92 -15.14
CA GLY A 116 1.41 -7.19 -14.85
C GLY A 116 1.56 -6.00 -13.90
N LEU A 117 0.41 -5.43 -13.55
CA LEU A 117 0.26 -4.40 -12.51
C LEU A 117 -0.09 -5.06 -11.17
N PRO A 118 0.37 -4.50 -10.03
CA PRO A 118 0.03 -5.01 -8.70
C PRO A 118 -1.47 -4.81 -8.41
N LEU A 119 -1.97 -5.52 -7.39
CA LEU A 119 -3.22 -5.11 -6.77
C LEU A 119 -2.95 -3.82 -5.98
N VAL A 120 -3.78 -2.81 -6.20
CA VAL A 120 -3.64 -1.50 -5.56
C VAL A 120 -4.68 -1.42 -4.45
N VAL A 121 -4.23 -1.07 -3.25
CA VAL A 121 -5.07 -0.81 -2.08
C VAL A 121 -4.83 0.63 -1.65
N ALA A 122 -5.86 1.46 -1.61
CA ALA A 122 -5.72 2.83 -1.15
C ALA A 122 -5.37 2.87 0.34
N GLU A 123 -4.60 3.85 0.78
CA GLU A 123 -4.18 3.96 2.17
C GLU A 123 -5.38 4.14 3.12
N ARG A 124 -6.45 4.80 2.65
CA ARG A 124 -7.74 4.91 3.36
C ARG A 124 -8.50 3.59 3.53
N GLU A 125 -8.19 2.58 2.70
CA GLU A 125 -8.77 1.23 2.80
C GLU A 125 -7.99 0.36 3.79
N ALA A 126 -6.73 0.73 4.09
CA ALA A 126 -5.87 -0.03 4.97
C ALA A 126 -6.30 0.14 6.44
N ARG A 127 -6.54 -0.98 7.11
CA ARG A 127 -6.91 -1.06 8.53
C ARG A 127 -5.71 -1.37 9.41
N ARG A 128 -4.81 -2.21 8.91
CA ARG A 128 -3.59 -2.61 9.62
C ARG A 128 -2.45 -2.84 8.65
N VAL A 129 -1.28 -2.31 8.97
CA VAL A 129 -0.09 -2.39 8.12
C VAL A 129 1.05 -2.93 8.97
N VAL A 130 1.66 -4.03 8.52
CA VAL A 130 2.78 -4.66 9.24
C VAL A 130 4.02 -4.55 8.37
N ALA A 131 5.00 -3.76 8.80
CA ALA A 131 6.29 -3.66 8.14
C ALA A 131 7.19 -4.86 8.48
N PHE A 132 8.04 -5.28 7.53
CA PHE A 132 9.17 -6.13 7.92
C PHE A 132 10.12 -5.33 8.81
N ARG A 133 10.67 -5.96 9.85
CA ARG A 133 11.76 -5.35 10.62
C ARG A 133 13.02 -5.32 9.76
N ALA A 134 13.75 -4.19 9.81
CA ALA A 134 15.09 -4.11 9.26
C ALA A 134 15.98 -5.18 9.90
N ARG A 135 16.86 -5.80 9.10
CA ARG A 135 17.91 -6.69 9.61
C ARG A 135 19.08 -5.89 10.14
#